data_AF-B3VP17-F1
#
_entry.id   AF-B3VP17-F1
#
_cell.length_a   1.000
_cell.length_b   1.000
_cell.length_c   1.000
_cell.angle_alpha   90.00
_cell.angle_beta   90.00
_cell.angle_gamma   90.00
#
_symmetry.space_group_name_H-M   'P 1'
#
loop_
_entity.id
_entity.type
_entity.pdbx_description
1 polymer ?
#
loop_
_entity_poly.entity_id
_entity_poly.type
_entity_poly.pdbx_seq_one_letter_code
_entity_poly.pdbx_strand_id
1 'polypeptide(L)' 'DLTPEGEHVKVTYTADENGYHPESAWLPTPPPIPDYILKAIEYIKTHSHSE' A
#
# COMPACT_ATOMS: atom_id res chain seq x y z
N ASP A 1 9.15 9.60 -20.02
CA ASP A 1 9.51 10.94 -19.51
C ASP A 1 10.54 10.84 -18.40
N LEU A 2 11.41 11.85 -18.32
CA LEU A 2 12.41 12.00 -17.26
C LEU A 2 11.95 13.07 -16.27
N THR A 3 12.31 12.94 -15.00
CA THR A 3 12.13 14.00 -14.01
C THR A 3 13.08 15.18 -14.27
N PRO A 4 12.88 16.35 -13.65
CA PRO A 4 13.85 17.44 -13.69
C PRO A 4 15.27 17.02 -13.25
N GLU A 5 15.37 15.98 -12.43
CA GLU A 5 16.61 15.39 -11.93
C GLU A 5 17.18 14.30 -12.86
N GLY A 6 16.50 14.00 -13.96
CA GLY A 6 16.94 13.03 -14.98
C GLY A 6 16.56 11.58 -14.69
N GLU A 7 15.67 11.33 -13.73
CA GLU A 7 15.25 9.96 -13.39
C GLU A 7 14.10 9.49 -14.30
N HIS A 8 14.12 8.22 -14.69
CA HIS A 8 13.06 7.64 -15.51
C HIS A 8 11.77 7.47 -14.70
N VAL A 9 10.69 8.11 -15.17
CA VAL A 9 9.35 7.89 -14.62
C VAL A 9 8.70 6.72 -15.35
N LYS A 10 8.39 5.66 -14.59
CA LYS A 10 7.61 4.51 -15.06
C LYS A 10 6.33 4.42 -14.25
N VAL A 11 5.20 4.36 -14.94
CA VAL A 11 3.88 4.12 -14.34
C VAL A 11 3.31 2.85 -14.95
N THR A 12 2.91 1.91 -14.09
CA THR A 12 2.14 0.72 -14.47
C THR A 12 0.72 0.87 -13.96
N TYR A 13 -0.20 0.10 -14.53
CA TYR A 13 -1.61 0.25 -14.26
C TYR A 13 -2.33 -1.09 -14.33
N THR A 14 -3.18 -1.36 -13.34
CA THR A 14 -4.10 -2.51 -13.30
C THR A 14 -5.55 -2.03 -13.31
N ALA A 15 -6.33 -2.50 -14.29
CA ALA A 15 -7.77 -2.33 -14.34
C ALA A 15 -8.45 -3.62 -13.87
N ASP A 16 -9.13 -3.58 -12.74
CA ASP A 16 -9.91 -4.72 -12.24
C ASP A 16 -11.33 -4.30 -11.82
N GLU A 17 -12.07 -5.23 -11.19
CA GLU A 17 -13.42 -4.99 -10.69
C GLU A 17 -13.49 -3.87 -9.64
N ASN A 18 -12.37 -3.56 -8.97
CA ASN A 18 -12.22 -2.49 -8.00
C ASN A 18 -11.73 -1.17 -8.64
N GLY A 19 -11.59 -1.12 -9.97
CA GLY A 19 -11.34 0.11 -10.73
C GLY A 19 -9.89 0.32 -11.15
N TYR A 20 -9.47 1.59 -11.16
CA TYR A 20 -8.17 2.01 -11.69
C TYR A 20 -7.08 2.03 -10.61
N HIS A 21 -6.12 1.09 -10.61
CA HIS A 21 -4.99 1.01 -9.67
C HIS A 21 -3.66 1.34 -10.35
N PRO A 22 -3.16 2.58 -10.29
CA PRO A 22 -1.85 2.95 -10.81
C PRO A 22 -0.74 2.61 -9.82
N GLU A 23 0.40 2.16 -10.33
CA GLU A 23 1.60 1.86 -9.55
C GLU A 23 2.79 2.63 -10.12
N SER A 24 3.50 3.34 -9.25
CA SER A 24 4.76 4.01 -9.58
C SER A 24 5.49 4.40 -8.30
N ALA A 25 6.83 4.36 -8.34
CA ALA A 25 7.68 4.82 -7.25
C ALA A 25 7.51 6.32 -6.92
N TRP A 26 6.87 7.06 -7.82
CA TRP A 26 6.62 8.50 -7.71
C TRP A 26 5.23 8.85 -7.17
N LEU A 27 4.34 7.86 -7.02
CA LEU A 27 3.02 8.13 -6.45
C LEU A 27 3.13 8.34 -4.93
N PRO A 28 2.28 9.20 -4.35
CA PRO A 28 2.19 9.31 -2.91
C PRO A 28 1.86 7.95 -2.30
N THR A 29 2.71 7.48 -1.39
CA THR A 29 2.42 6.28 -0.60
C THR A 29 1.52 6.66 0.57
N PRO A 30 0.53 5.83 0.94
CA PRO A 30 -0.24 6.04 2.16
C PRO A 30 0.69 6.02 3.39
N PRO A 31 0.33 6.70 4.49
CA PRO A 31 1.10 6.64 5.72
C PRO A 31 1.16 5.19 6.25
N PRO A 32 2.21 4.85 7.02
CA PRO A 32 2.31 3.53 7.63
C PRO A 32 1.12 3.27 8.57
N ILE A 33 0.74 1.99 8.69
CA ILE A 33 -0.29 1.57 9.65
C ILE A 33 0.21 1.90 11.07
N PRO A 34 -0.59 2.56 11.93
CA PRO A 34 -0.18 2.86 13.30
C PRO A 34 0.16 1.61 14.13
N ASP A 35 1.19 1.69 14.98
CA ASP A 35 1.68 0.56 15.78
C ASP A 35 0.60 -0.12 16.64
N TYR A 36 -0.34 0.66 17.20
CA TYR A 36 -1.40 0.10 18.03
C TYR A 36 -2.40 -0.75 17.23
N ILE A 37 -2.60 -0.44 15.94
CA ILE A 37 -3.41 -1.26 15.04
C ILE A 37 -2.70 -2.58 14.76
N LEU A 38 -1.39 -2.55 14.49
CA LEU A 38 -0.60 -3.76 14.28
C LEU A 38 -0.65 -4.66 15.52
N LYS A 39 -0.48 -4.09 16.72
CA LYS A 39 -0.62 -4.81 18.00
C LYS A 39 -2.01 -5.43 18.17
N ALA A 40 -3.06 -4.71 17.82
CA ALA A 40 -4.43 -5.24 17.90
C ALA A 40 -4.65 -6.41 16.92
N ILE A 41 -4.16 -6.29 15.68
CA ILE A 41 -4.23 -7.38 14.69
C ILE A 41 -3.48 -8.62 15.20
N GLU A 42 -2.28 -8.45 15.75
CA GLU A 42 -1.49 -9.55 16.30
C GLU A 42 -2.19 -10.19 17.51
N TYR A 43 -2.74 -9.39 18.41
CA TYR A 43 -3.55 -9.88 19.52
C TYR A 43 -4.74 -10.73 19.03
N ILE A 44 -5.50 -10.24 18.04
CA ILE A 44 -6.63 -10.99 17.46
C ILE A 44 -6.17 -12.30 16.85
N LYS A 45 -5.03 -12.32 16.12
CA LYS A 45 -4.48 -13.54 15.50
C LYS A 45 -4.07 -14.59 16.53
N THR A 46 -3.50 -14.18 17.67
CA THR A 46 -3.03 -15.11 18.70
C THR A 46 -4.09 -15.47 19.74
N HIS A 47 -5.20 -14.71 19.79
CA HIS A 47 -6.32 -14.91 20.70
C HIS A 47 -7.62 -15.16 19.93
N SER A 48 -7.54 -15.88 18.81
CA SER A 48 -8.72 -16.35 18.08
C SER A 48 -9.66 -17.06 19.05
N HIS A 49 -10.80 -16.42 19.35
CA HIS A 49 -11.82 -17.01 20.19
C HIS A 49 -12.49 -18.13 19.39
N SER A 50 -12.09 -19.38 19.66
CA SER A 50 -12.86 -20.55 19.27
C SER A 50 -13.98 -20.72 20.30
N GLU A 51 -15.21 -20.49 19.87
CA GLU A 51 -16.41 -20.84 20.63
C GLU A 51 -16.66 -22.35 20.63
#